data_AF-A0A4C1VFL6-F1
#
_entry.id   AF-A0A4C1VFL6-F1
#
_cell.length_a   1.000
_cell.length_b   1.000
_cell.length_c   1.000
_cell.angle_alpha   90.00
_cell.angle_beta   90.00
_cell.angle_gamma   90.00
#
_symmetry.space_group_name_H-M   'P 1'
#
loop_
_entity.id
_entity.type
_entity.pdbx_description
1 polymer ?
#
loop_
_entity_poly.entity_id
_entity_poly.type
_entity_poly.pdbx_seq_one_letter_code
_entity_poly.pdbx_strand_id
1 'polypeptide(L)'
;MENKKTSRGRRVKIALRGGEPGRPECLGGVDKKLADKEERARQRRLEEEKMIVKNRDLISTTISILECKEDSDGEQILNSELSLPELSCFEKASKRDRKNLVRPKLVTALYRCQLGMREPVYILHAVIEALCINRNDFFIDKSSIQRIRTQVRKTRTETMKTDFQNNLPDLITVHWDGKLLPRLDV
;
A
#
# COMPACT_ATOMS: atom_id res chain seq x y z
N MET A 1 51.85 31.33 41.34
CA MET A 1 50.87 30.34 41.84
C MET A 1 49.99 29.95 40.69
N GLU A 2 50.16 28.75 40.11
CA GLU A 2 49.15 28.19 39.20
C GLU A 2 49.33 26.66 39.12
N ASN A 3 48.45 25.93 39.81
CA ASN A 3 48.46 24.46 39.85
C ASN A 3 47.57 23.91 38.74
N LYS A 4 48.16 23.35 37.69
CA LYS A 4 47.44 22.67 36.60
C LYS A 4 47.21 21.20 36.96
N LYS A 5 46.03 20.89 37.51
CA LYS A 5 45.56 19.51 37.74
C LYS A 5 45.36 18.80 36.40
N THR A 6 46.05 17.69 36.16
CA THR A 6 45.78 16.76 35.06
C THR A 6 45.02 15.54 35.59
N SER A 7 43.70 15.51 35.41
CA SER A 7 42.89 14.33 35.74
C SER A 7 43.00 13.29 34.62
N ARG A 8 43.77 12.22 34.86
CA ARG A 8 43.82 11.03 33.99
C ARG A 8 42.46 10.31 34.03
N GLY A 9 41.72 10.36 32.93
CA GLY A 9 40.51 9.55 32.74
C GLY A 9 40.85 8.07 32.70
N ARG A 10 40.20 7.27 33.56
CA ARG A 10 40.29 5.80 33.53
C ARG A 10 39.47 5.29 32.34
N ARG A 11 40.13 4.73 31.32
CA ARG A 11 39.46 3.93 30.28
C ARG A 11 39.22 2.53 30.84
N VAL A 12 37.96 2.18 31.06
CA VAL A 12 37.55 0.80 31.29
C VAL A 12 37.63 0.06 29.95
N LYS A 13 38.55 -0.91 29.84
CA LYS A 13 38.61 -1.84 28.70
C LYS A 13 37.62 -2.96 28.97
N ILE A 14 36.55 -3.02 28.20
CA ILE A 14 35.66 -4.19 28.16
C ILE A 14 36.27 -5.16 27.16
N ALA A 15 36.82 -6.28 27.64
CA ALA A 15 37.27 -7.36 26.80
C ALA A 15 36.07 -8.26 26.46
N LEU A 16 35.60 -8.21 25.21
CA LEU A 16 34.69 -9.22 24.70
C LEU A 16 35.51 -10.45 24.34
N ARG A 17 35.21 -11.55 25.04
CA ARG A 17 35.79 -12.88 24.83
C ARG A 17 35.44 -13.36 23.41
N GLY A 18 36.46 -13.53 22.57
CA GLY A 18 36.31 -14.11 21.23
C GLY A 18 35.72 -15.52 21.32
N GLY A 19 34.77 -15.81 20.43
CA GLY A 19 34.14 -17.13 20.30
C GLY A 19 35.16 -18.19 19.87
N GLU A 20 34.96 -19.41 20.35
CA GLU A 20 35.81 -20.56 20.05
C GLU A 20 35.70 -20.97 18.56
N PRO A 21 36.82 -21.42 17.95
CA PRO A 21 36.81 -21.92 16.58
C PRO A 21 36.10 -23.27 16.53
N GLY A 22 34.85 -23.26 16.06
CA GLY A 22 34.04 -24.48 15.96
C GLY A 22 32.54 -24.28 15.70
N ARG A 23 32.01 -23.05 15.75
CA ARG A 23 30.63 -22.78 15.33
C ARG A 23 30.54 -22.55 13.81
N PRO A 24 29.58 -23.16 13.10
CA PRO A 24 29.36 -22.94 11.68
C PRO A 24 28.64 -21.61 11.46
N GLU A 25 29.31 -20.51 11.77
CA GLU A 25 28.90 -19.17 11.34
C GLU A 25 29.75 -18.78 10.13
N CYS A 26 29.42 -19.38 8.99
CA CYS A 26 29.91 -18.92 7.71
C CYS A 26 29.17 -17.62 7.32
N LEU A 27 29.94 -16.55 7.09
CA LEU A 27 29.48 -15.25 6.56
C LEU A 27 28.87 -15.31 5.14
N GLY A 28 28.76 -16.50 4.51
CA GLY A 28 28.29 -16.68 3.14
C GLY A 28 26.78 -16.50 2.91
N GLY A 29 25.98 -16.25 3.96
CA GLY A 29 24.52 -16.13 3.82
C GLY A 29 24.03 -14.81 3.22
N VAL A 30 24.78 -13.72 3.40
CA VAL A 30 24.38 -12.39 2.91
C VAL A 30 24.63 -12.26 1.41
N ASP A 31 25.82 -12.68 0.95
CA ASP A 31 26.21 -12.58 -0.45
C ASP A 31 25.37 -13.49 -1.35
N LYS A 32 25.01 -14.69 -0.88
CA LYS A 32 24.10 -15.59 -1.60
C LYS A 32 22.69 -14.98 -1.77
N LYS A 33 22.17 -14.33 -0.74
CA LYS A 33 20.86 -13.64 -0.81
C LYS A 33 20.88 -12.45 -1.76
N LEU A 34 22.01 -11.74 -1.85
CA LEU A 34 22.18 -10.64 -2.80
C LEU A 34 22.25 -11.17 -4.25
N ALA A 35 23.01 -12.24 -4.50
CA ALA A 35 23.07 -12.89 -5.80
C ALA A 35 21.70 -13.42 -6.26
N ASP A 36 20.94 -14.09 -5.38
CA ASP A 36 19.59 -14.58 -5.70
C ASP A 36 18.59 -13.45 -5.98
N LYS A 37 18.78 -12.28 -5.36
CA LYS A 37 17.95 -11.10 -5.56
C LYS A 37 18.27 -10.41 -6.89
N GLU A 38 19.55 -10.36 -7.26
CA GLU A 38 20.00 -9.82 -8.53
C GLU A 38 19.55 -10.70 -9.71
N GLU A 39 19.69 -12.02 -9.60
CA GLU A 39 19.27 -12.96 -10.65
C GLU A 39 17.75 -12.91 -10.88
N ARG A 40 16.96 -12.85 -9.81
CA ARG A 40 15.51 -12.65 -9.92
C ARG A 40 15.13 -11.31 -10.56
N ALA A 41 15.95 -10.27 -10.39
CA ALA A 41 15.73 -8.99 -11.06
C ALA A 41 16.07 -9.06 -12.56
N ARG A 42 17.13 -9.80 -12.94
CA ARG A 42 17.48 -10.05 -14.34
C ARG A 42 16.39 -10.85 -15.07
N GLN A 43 15.85 -11.89 -14.43
CA GLN A 43 14.76 -12.69 -15.00
C GLN A 43 13.50 -11.86 -15.29
N ARG A 44 13.10 -10.96 -14.38
CA ARG A 44 11.96 -10.07 -14.63
C ARG A 44 12.17 -9.13 -15.82
N ARG A 45 13.39 -8.58 -15.97
CA ARG A 45 13.73 -7.71 -17.11
C ARG A 45 13.66 -8.46 -18.44
N LEU A 46 14.21 -9.68 -18.49
CA LEU A 46 14.12 -10.53 -19.68
C LEU A 46 12.68 -10.91 -20.03
N GLU A 47 11.84 -11.15 -19.03
CA GLU A 47 10.43 -11.48 -19.25
C GLU A 47 9.62 -10.26 -19.70
N GLU A 48 9.88 -9.08 -19.14
CA GLU A 48 9.31 -7.80 -19.62
C GLU A 48 9.73 -7.49 -21.06
N GLU A 49 11.01 -7.65 -21.41
CA GLU A 49 11.51 -7.48 -22.78
C GLU A 49 10.85 -8.48 -23.74
N LYS A 50 10.72 -9.74 -23.34
CA LYS A 50 10.02 -10.78 -24.12
C LYS A 50 8.54 -10.44 -24.31
N MET A 51 7.88 -9.88 -23.31
CA MET A 51 6.48 -9.43 -23.40
C MET A 51 6.35 -8.21 -24.32
N ILE A 52 7.29 -7.27 -24.28
CA ILE A 52 7.32 -6.09 -25.15
C ILE A 52 7.53 -6.50 -26.62
N VAL A 53 8.48 -7.40 -26.89
CA VAL A 53 8.75 -7.90 -28.26
C VAL A 53 7.54 -8.65 -28.81
N LYS A 54 6.97 -9.59 -28.05
CA LYS A 54 5.73 -10.28 -28.45
C LYS A 54 4.60 -9.32 -28.77
N ASN A 55 4.43 -8.27 -27.96
CA ASN A 55 3.39 -7.28 -28.20
C ASN A 55 3.67 -6.46 -29.48
N ARG A 56 4.93 -6.10 -29.73
CA ARG A 56 5.34 -5.45 -30.98
C ARG A 56 5.08 -6.33 -32.21
N ASP A 57 5.37 -7.63 -32.13
CA ASP A 57 5.13 -8.59 -33.21
C ASP A 57 3.63 -8.80 -33.46
N LEU A 58 2.83 -8.88 -32.39
CA LEU A 58 1.36 -8.92 -32.49
C LEU A 58 0.82 -7.65 -33.15
N ILE A 59 1.29 -6.47 -32.75
CA ILE A 59 0.91 -5.19 -33.33
C ILE A 59 1.29 -5.15 -34.82
N SER A 60 2.51 -5.57 -35.17
CA SER A 60 2.99 -5.66 -36.56
C SER A 60 2.14 -6.62 -37.40
N THR A 61 1.77 -7.77 -36.83
CA THR A 61 0.91 -8.76 -37.51
C THR A 61 -0.50 -8.21 -37.72
N THR A 62 -1.08 -7.52 -36.73
CA THR A 62 -2.40 -6.88 -36.90
C THR A 62 -2.39 -5.74 -37.91
N ILE A 63 -1.31 -4.95 -37.99
CA ILE A 63 -1.17 -3.90 -39.00
C ILE A 63 -1.07 -4.52 -40.40
N SER A 64 -0.27 -5.57 -40.56
CA SER A 64 -0.15 -6.29 -41.84
C SER A 64 -1.45 -6.97 -42.28
N ILE A 65 -2.26 -7.50 -41.36
CA ILE A 65 -3.58 -8.06 -41.67
C ILE A 65 -4.59 -6.96 -42.06
N LEU A 66 -4.47 -5.77 -41.47
CA LEU A 66 -5.36 -4.63 -41.74
C LEU A 66 -5.02 -3.96 -43.08
N GLU A 67 -3.76 -3.97 -43.50
CA GLU A 67 -3.31 -3.52 -44.83
C GLU A 67 -3.66 -4.50 -45.97
N CYS A 68 -4.06 -5.75 -45.66
CA CYS A 68 -4.46 -6.75 -46.66
C CYS A 68 -5.99 -6.85 -46.90
N LYS A 69 -6.78 -5.90 -46.40
CA LYS A 69 -8.25 -5.91 -46.50
C LYS A 69 -8.81 -4.70 -47.26
N GLU A 70 -8.23 -4.42 -48.42
CA GLU A 70 -8.87 -3.65 -49.48
C GLU A 70 -8.91 -4.55 -50.73
N ASP A 71 -9.94 -5.40 -50.78
CA ASP A 71 -10.53 -6.06 -51.95
C ASP A 71 -11.04 -7.46 -51.56
N SER A 72 -12.26 -7.55 -51.02
CA SER A 72 -13.19 -8.62 -51.39
C SER A 72 -14.54 -8.41 -50.71
N ASP A 73 -15.55 -8.32 -51.56
CA ASP A 73 -16.97 -8.37 -51.31
C ASP A 73 -17.39 -9.70 -50.64
N GLY A 74 -18.47 -9.71 -49.84
CA GLY A 74 -19.05 -10.94 -49.29
C GLY A 74 -19.62 -10.84 -47.87
N GLU A 75 -20.95 -10.82 -47.79
CA GLU A 75 -21.76 -10.78 -46.57
C GLU A 75 -21.82 -12.09 -45.76
N GLN A 76 -22.45 -12.00 -44.56
CA GLN A 76 -23.34 -13.00 -43.93
C GLN A 76 -22.63 -14.19 -43.20
N ILE A 77 -22.96 -14.74 -42.00
CA ILE A 77 -24.14 -14.88 -41.08
C ILE A 77 -23.55 -15.41 -39.72
N LEU A 78 -24.03 -15.15 -38.48
CA LEU A 78 -25.03 -15.93 -37.68
C LEU A 78 -25.08 -15.48 -36.20
N ASN A 79 -26.24 -14.96 -35.80
CA ASN A 79 -27.08 -15.26 -34.62
C ASN A 79 -26.45 -15.82 -33.32
N SER A 80 -26.72 -15.15 -32.18
CA SER A 80 -27.41 -15.79 -31.05
C SER A 80 -28.00 -14.76 -30.09
N GLU A 81 -29.28 -14.95 -29.79
CA GLU A 81 -30.19 -14.14 -28.98
C GLU A 81 -29.99 -14.44 -27.46
N LEU A 82 -29.78 -13.41 -26.63
CA LEU A 82 -30.29 -13.37 -25.24
C LEU A 82 -30.32 -11.92 -24.75
N SER A 83 -31.51 -11.36 -24.63
CA SER A 83 -31.74 -9.98 -24.19
C SER A 83 -31.42 -9.78 -22.71
N LEU A 84 -30.60 -8.77 -22.42
CA LEU A 84 -30.71 -7.91 -21.23
C LEU A 84 -30.62 -6.46 -21.73
N PRO A 85 -31.37 -5.49 -21.18
CA PRO A 85 -31.22 -4.09 -21.61
C PRO A 85 -29.82 -3.63 -21.21
N GLU A 86 -28.93 -3.53 -22.19
CA GLU A 86 -27.65 -2.86 -22.02
C GLU A 86 -27.95 -1.41 -21.67
N LEU A 87 -27.64 -1.02 -20.43
CA LEU A 87 -27.41 0.38 -20.12
C LEU A 87 -26.20 0.80 -20.93
N SER A 88 -26.46 1.36 -22.12
CA SER A 88 -25.45 1.86 -23.03
C SER A 88 -24.78 3.08 -22.41
N CYS A 89 -23.86 2.86 -21.48
CA CYS A 89 -22.97 3.90 -21.02
C CYS A 89 -21.85 4.05 -22.05
N PHE A 90 -22.20 4.60 -23.22
CA PHE A 90 -21.22 5.06 -24.19
C PHE A 90 -20.69 6.41 -23.71
N GLU A 91 -19.38 6.52 -23.49
CA GLU A 91 -18.57 7.56 -24.10
C GLU A 91 -17.08 7.35 -23.85
N LYS A 92 -16.31 7.60 -24.91
CA LYS A 92 -14.89 7.28 -25.04
C LYS A 92 -14.06 8.02 -23.99
N ALA A 93 -13.30 7.28 -23.19
CA ALA A 93 -12.35 7.86 -22.25
C ALA A 93 -11.17 8.48 -23.01
N SER A 94 -11.27 9.78 -23.30
CA SER A 94 -10.10 10.65 -23.46
C SER A 94 -9.20 10.48 -22.22
N LYS A 95 -7.88 10.69 -22.37
CA LYS A 95 -6.85 10.64 -21.31
C LYS A 95 -7.15 11.69 -20.24
N ARG A 96 -8.20 11.48 -19.45
CA ARG A 96 -8.75 12.40 -18.48
C ARG A 96 -8.08 12.12 -17.15
N ASP A 97 -7.66 13.18 -16.49
CA ASP A 97 -7.15 13.18 -15.12
C ASP A 97 -8.04 12.29 -14.23
N ARG A 98 -7.52 11.14 -13.81
CA ARG A 98 -8.28 10.17 -13.00
C ARG A 98 -8.57 10.80 -11.64
N LYS A 99 -9.85 10.94 -11.29
CA LYS A 99 -10.25 11.63 -10.06
C LYS A 99 -10.12 10.67 -8.87
N ASN A 100 -9.52 11.16 -7.78
CA ASN A 100 -9.46 10.43 -6.52
C ASN A 100 -10.83 10.48 -5.83
N LEU A 101 -11.55 9.36 -5.82
CA LEU A 101 -12.83 9.23 -5.12
C LEU A 101 -12.64 9.15 -3.59
N VAL A 102 -11.44 8.77 -3.15
CA VAL A 102 -11.07 8.58 -1.74
C VAL A 102 -10.87 9.94 -1.05
N ARG A 103 -11.96 10.59 -0.66
CA ARG A 103 -11.95 11.82 0.14
C ARG A 103 -11.91 11.49 1.64
N PRO A 104 -11.32 12.35 2.50
CA PRO A 104 -11.31 12.15 3.94
C PRO A 104 -12.69 11.94 4.55
N LYS A 105 -13.70 12.72 4.12
CA LYS A 105 -15.10 12.58 4.59
C LYS A 105 -15.67 11.18 4.35
N LEU A 106 -15.43 10.64 3.15
CA LEU A 106 -15.85 9.29 2.78
C LEU A 106 -15.18 8.25 3.66
N VAL A 107 -13.86 8.34 3.85
CA VAL A 107 -13.11 7.40 4.68
C VAL A 107 -13.49 7.48 6.16
N THR A 108 -13.83 8.67 6.66
CA THR A 108 -14.38 8.83 8.02
C THR A 108 -15.73 8.10 8.16
N ALA A 109 -16.61 8.17 7.16
CA ALA A 109 -17.85 7.40 7.17
C ALA A 109 -17.57 5.89 7.15
N LEU A 110 -16.67 5.43 6.27
CA LEU A 110 -16.24 4.03 6.22
C LEU A 110 -15.63 3.55 7.55
N TYR A 111 -14.87 4.42 8.24
CA TYR A 111 -14.31 4.13 9.55
C TYR A 111 -15.40 3.99 10.63
N ARG A 112 -16.42 4.87 10.61
CA ARG A 112 -17.56 4.79 11.54
C ARG A 112 -18.41 3.54 11.32
N CYS A 113 -18.52 3.08 10.08
CA CYS A 113 -19.17 1.81 9.75
C CYS A 113 -18.33 0.58 10.14
N GLN A 114 -17.17 0.75 10.77
CA GLN A 114 -16.28 -0.33 11.24
C GLN A 114 -15.90 -1.35 10.16
N LEU A 115 -15.93 -0.94 8.89
CA LEU A 115 -15.63 -1.81 7.76
C LEU A 115 -14.19 -2.29 7.82
N GLY A 116 -13.91 -3.54 7.48
CA GLY A 116 -12.54 -4.06 7.39
C GLY A 116 -11.73 -3.41 6.25
N MET A 117 -10.61 -4.02 5.88
CA MET A 117 -9.71 -3.48 4.85
C MET A 117 -10.21 -3.72 3.42
N ARG A 118 -11.11 -4.68 3.20
CA ARG A 118 -11.52 -5.15 1.87
C ARG A 118 -12.88 -4.59 1.46
N GLU A 119 -13.78 -4.52 2.42
CA GLU A 119 -15.18 -4.11 2.37
C GLU A 119 -15.37 -2.71 1.77
N PRO A 120 -14.55 -1.69 2.10
CA PRO A 120 -14.71 -0.36 1.52
C PRO A 120 -14.55 -0.34 0.00
N VAL A 121 -13.63 -1.15 -0.56
CA VAL A 121 -13.40 -1.18 -2.00
C VAL A 121 -14.60 -1.78 -2.73
N TYR A 122 -15.14 -2.89 -2.21
CA TYR A 122 -16.32 -3.54 -2.78
C TYR A 122 -17.55 -2.64 -2.74
N ILE A 123 -17.80 -1.98 -1.60
CA ILE A 123 -18.93 -1.07 -1.45
C ILE A 123 -18.83 0.11 -2.42
N LEU A 124 -17.64 0.72 -2.52
CA LEU A 124 -17.45 1.85 -3.45
C LEU A 124 -17.59 1.43 -4.90
N HIS A 125 -17.15 0.22 -5.25
CA HIS A 125 -17.32 -0.34 -6.58
C HIS A 125 -18.79 -0.58 -6.93
N ALA A 126 -19.55 -1.20 -6.01
CA ALA A 126 -20.98 -1.42 -6.17
C ALA A 126 -21.77 -0.10 -6.28
N VAL A 127 -21.37 0.94 -5.54
CA VAL A 127 -21.97 2.27 -5.65
C VAL A 127 -21.68 2.90 -7.01
N ILE A 128 -20.46 2.79 -7.53
CA ILE A 128 -20.12 3.31 -8.88
C ILE A 128 -20.96 2.61 -9.96
N GLU A 129 -21.13 1.29 -9.83
CA GLU A 129 -21.95 0.49 -10.73
C GLU A 129 -23.43 0.88 -10.68
N ALA A 130 -23.99 1.03 -9.47
CA ALA A 130 -25.36 1.49 -9.29
C ALA A 130 -25.61 2.91 -9.83
N LEU A 131 -24.60 3.78 -9.76
CA LEU A 131 -24.66 5.14 -10.29
C LEU A 131 -24.41 5.21 -11.82
N CYS A 132 -24.18 4.07 -12.48
CA CYS A 132 -23.85 3.98 -13.90
C CYS A 132 -22.66 4.88 -14.31
N ILE A 133 -21.69 5.09 -13.40
CA ILE A 133 -20.52 5.90 -13.70
C ILE A 133 -19.41 4.99 -14.25
N ASN A 134 -18.70 5.47 -15.27
CA ASN A 134 -17.57 4.75 -15.83
C ASN A 134 -16.54 4.44 -14.73
N ARG A 135 -16.24 3.15 -14.55
CA ARG A 135 -15.21 2.67 -13.61
C ARG A 135 -13.86 3.34 -13.84
N ASN A 136 -13.57 3.71 -15.09
CA ASN A 136 -12.31 4.33 -15.49
C ASN A 136 -12.15 5.79 -15.04
N ASP A 137 -13.25 6.46 -14.66
CA ASP A 137 -13.23 7.86 -14.22
C ASP A 137 -12.70 8.00 -12.78
N PHE A 138 -12.82 6.93 -11.98
CA PHE A 138 -12.43 6.90 -10.57
C PHE A 138 -11.45 5.78 -10.27
N PHE A 139 -10.30 6.14 -9.69
CA PHE A 139 -9.36 5.17 -9.17
C PHE A 139 -9.55 5.03 -7.65
N ILE A 140 -9.88 3.82 -7.19
CA ILE A 140 -9.97 3.48 -5.77
C ILE A 140 -8.70 2.75 -5.37
N ASP A 141 -7.77 3.48 -4.76
CA ASP A 141 -6.56 2.89 -4.21
C ASP A 141 -6.77 2.40 -2.76
N LYS A 142 -6.47 1.12 -2.54
CA LYS A 142 -6.43 0.49 -1.21
C LYS A 142 -5.47 1.21 -0.27
N SER A 143 -4.31 1.62 -0.77
CA SER A 143 -3.27 2.26 0.04
C SER A 143 -3.71 3.66 0.51
N SER A 144 -4.38 4.42 -0.37
CA SER A 144 -4.98 5.71 -0.04
C SER A 144 -6.04 5.60 1.07
N ILE A 145 -6.94 4.61 0.99
CA ILE A 145 -7.92 4.33 2.04
C ILE A 145 -7.21 4.02 3.36
N GLN A 146 -6.19 3.15 3.33
CA GLN A 146 -5.43 2.79 4.52
C GLN A 146 -4.75 3.99 5.16
N ARG A 147 -4.07 4.83 4.37
CA ARG A 147 -3.37 6.02 4.83
C ARG A 147 -4.33 6.98 5.55
N ILE A 148 -5.48 7.26 4.95
CA ILE A 148 -6.47 8.15 5.55
C ILE A 148 -7.05 7.54 6.83
N ARG A 149 -7.29 6.23 6.89
CA ARG A 149 -7.73 5.56 8.13
C ARG A 149 -6.70 5.70 9.24
N THR A 150 -5.42 5.53 8.93
CA THR A 150 -4.33 5.74 9.90
C THR A 150 -4.30 7.18 10.39
N GLN A 151 -4.50 8.14 9.49
CA GLN A 151 -4.58 9.55 9.87
C GLN A 151 -5.78 9.82 10.80
N VAL A 152 -6.97 9.30 10.48
CA VAL A 152 -8.17 9.44 11.32
C VAL A 152 -7.97 8.80 12.71
N ARG A 153 -7.30 7.63 12.78
CA ARG A 153 -6.96 7.01 14.06
C ARG A 153 -5.98 7.86 14.85
N LYS A 154 -4.94 8.38 14.20
CA LYS A 154 -3.93 9.24 14.82
C LYS A 154 -4.59 10.50 15.39
N THR A 155 -5.40 11.21 14.61
CA THR A 155 -6.12 12.39 15.08
C THR A 155 -7.04 12.06 16.24
N ARG A 156 -7.72 10.91 16.22
CA ARG A 156 -8.58 10.47 17.33
C ARG A 156 -7.76 10.22 18.60
N THR A 157 -6.66 9.48 18.50
CA THR A 157 -5.76 9.24 19.64
C THR A 157 -5.19 10.54 20.21
N GLU A 158 -4.82 11.49 19.35
CA GLU A 158 -4.35 12.81 19.77
C GLU A 158 -5.45 13.57 20.51
N THR A 159 -6.66 13.62 19.97
CA THR A 159 -7.80 14.27 20.66
C THR A 159 -8.12 13.62 22.01
N MET A 160 -8.07 12.28 22.10
CA MET A 160 -8.29 11.56 23.36
C MET A 160 -7.15 11.83 24.35
N LYS A 161 -5.90 11.90 23.87
CA LYS A 161 -4.74 12.21 24.72
C LYS A 161 -4.84 13.62 25.29
N THR A 162 -5.18 14.60 24.46
CA THR A 162 -5.33 15.99 24.91
C THR A 162 -6.49 16.14 25.87
N ASP A 163 -7.62 15.48 25.60
CA ASP A 163 -8.78 15.49 26.49
C ASP A 163 -8.43 14.87 27.85
N PHE A 164 -7.73 13.74 27.85
CA PHE A 164 -7.22 13.13 29.07
C PHE A 164 -6.26 14.05 29.84
N GLN A 165 -5.32 14.70 29.15
CA GLN A 165 -4.38 15.64 29.76
C GLN A 165 -5.05 16.88 30.37
N ASN A 166 -6.09 17.40 29.72
CA ASN A 166 -6.83 18.56 30.22
C ASN A 166 -7.64 18.22 31.49
N ASN A 167 -8.04 16.96 31.65
CA ASN A 167 -8.88 16.50 32.77
C ASN A 167 -8.09 15.70 33.82
N LEU A 168 -6.75 15.68 33.75
CA LEU A 168 -5.89 14.91 34.65
C LEU A 168 -5.71 15.63 36.00
N PRO A 169 -6.08 15.03 37.14
CA PRO A 169 -5.52 15.44 38.43
C PRO A 169 -4.01 15.12 38.53
N ASP A 170 -3.27 15.97 39.27
CA ASP A 170 -1.79 16.05 39.34
C ASP A 170 -1.03 14.73 39.60
N LEU A 171 -1.68 13.71 40.17
CA LEU A 171 -1.09 12.40 40.39
C LEU A 171 -2.18 11.33 40.40
N ILE A 172 -2.21 10.52 39.34
CA ILE A 172 -3.01 9.29 39.26
C ILE A 172 -2.06 8.12 39.05
N THR A 173 -2.08 7.16 39.96
CA THR A 173 -1.45 5.86 39.75
C THR A 173 -2.50 4.88 39.26
N VAL A 174 -2.30 4.32 38.07
CA VAL A 174 -3.21 3.35 37.45
C VAL A 174 -2.53 1.97 37.43
N HIS A 175 -3.27 0.94 37.79
CA HIS A 175 -2.86 -0.46 37.69
C HIS A 175 -2.88 -0.94 36.22
N TRP A 176 -2.17 -2.02 35.89
CA TRP A 176 -2.06 -2.51 34.51
C TRP A 176 -3.38 -3.04 33.94
N ASP A 177 -4.36 -3.35 34.79
CA ASP A 177 -5.73 -3.72 34.42
C ASP A 177 -6.64 -2.50 34.16
N GLY A 178 -6.11 -1.28 34.30
CA GLY A 178 -6.83 -0.03 34.11
C GLY A 178 -7.53 0.52 35.36
N LYS A 179 -7.42 -0.13 36.52
CA LYS A 179 -8.01 0.37 37.78
C LYS A 179 -7.15 1.46 38.41
N LEU A 180 -7.79 2.42 39.10
CA LEU A 180 -7.10 3.43 39.89
C LEU A 180 -6.58 2.81 41.19
N LEU A 181 -5.31 3.07 41.52
CA LEU A 181 -4.75 2.69 42.82
C LEU A 181 -5.05 3.78 43.86
N PRO A 182 -5.23 3.42 45.14
CA PRO A 182 -5.31 4.39 46.22
C PRO A 182 -4.09 5.31 46.21
N ARG A 183 -4.29 6.59 46.50
CA ARG A 183 -3.16 7.51 46.71
C ARG A 183 -2.30 6.95 47.84
N LEU A 184 -1.01 6.76 47.57
CA LEU A 184 -0.03 6.56 48.63
C LEU A 184 0.12 7.92 49.32
N ASP A 185 -0.56 8.11 50.44
CA ASP A 185 -0.24 9.20 51.36
C ASP A 185 1.17 8.93 51.88
N VAL A 186 2.12 9.78 51.50
CA VAL A 186 3.51 9.78 51.99
C VAL A 186 3.67 10.87 53.03
#